data_AF-A0A2H3SZ08-F1
#
_entry.id   AF-A0A2H3SZ08-F1
#
_cell.length_a   1.000
_cell.length_b   1.000
_cell.length_c   1.000
_cell.angle_alpha   90.00
_cell.angle_beta   90.00
_cell.angle_gamma   90.00
#
_symmetry.space_group_name_H-M   'P 1'
#
loop_
_entity.id
_entity.type
_entity.pdbx_description
1 polymer ?
#
loop_
_entity_poly.entity_id
_entity_poly.type
_entity_poly.pdbx_seq_one_letter_code
_entity_poly.pdbx_strand_id
1 'polypeptide(L)'
;MNSWVAFASGLAVPVSCGAGPTLIYGLLVRSIVMSILASGYAELASAFPSAGGQYHIVYMTFPASTRRFAAFFTGRMSILYTMGASASCSFFVAQSILNLVALWNETYVIQSWHVYLVHICLCTIAFLAASRFPAAIGSIGVSLFWMSIISFIASLATLLAVQEVKQPSKYVSTEFTNVSGWTDGWAAMIGLASCL
;
A
#
# COMPACT_ATOMS: atom_id res chain seq x y z
N MET A 1 3.23 -0.07 1.50
CA MET A 1 2.01 0.60 0.98
C MET A 1 2.15 2.09 1.26
N ASN A 2 2.46 2.93 0.26
CA ASN A 2 2.90 4.31 0.51
C ASN A 2 1.86 5.38 0.14
N SER A 3 0.62 4.97 -0.17
CA SER A 3 -0.47 5.89 -0.51
C SER A 3 -1.66 5.67 0.40
N TRP A 4 -2.41 6.75 0.66
CA TRP A 4 -3.63 6.73 1.46
C TRP A 4 -4.69 5.79 0.86
N VAL A 5 -4.73 5.63 -0.48
CA VAL A 5 -5.66 4.73 -1.17
C VAL A 5 -5.38 3.27 -0.78
N ALA A 6 -4.10 2.90 -0.74
CA ALA A 6 -3.69 1.57 -0.34
C ALA A 6 -4.04 1.30 1.13
N PHE A 7 -3.83 2.29 2.00
CA PHE A 7 -4.28 2.18 3.39
C PHE A 7 -5.80 2.04 3.52
N ALA A 8 -6.56 2.89 2.82
CA ALA A 8 -8.03 2.88 2.85
C ALA A 8 -8.60 1.51 2.44
N SER A 9 -7.99 0.86 1.46
CA SER A 9 -8.39 -0.48 1.03
C SER A 9 -8.14 -1.59 2.05
N GLY A 10 -7.15 -1.41 2.93
CA GLY A 10 -6.79 -2.37 3.96
C GLY A 10 -7.53 -2.20 5.29
N LEU A 11 -8.40 -1.19 5.42
CA LEU A 11 -9.04 -0.81 6.68
C LEU A 11 -9.90 -1.91 7.31
N ALA A 12 -10.41 -2.86 6.53
CA ALA A 12 -11.30 -3.92 7.02
C ALA A 12 -10.65 -4.77 8.13
N VAL A 13 -9.35 -5.06 8.01
CA VAL A 13 -8.61 -5.91 8.96
C VAL A 13 -8.40 -5.22 10.31
N PRO A 14 -7.79 -4.01 10.40
CA PRO A 14 -7.60 -3.32 11.67
C PRO A 14 -8.93 -2.94 12.34
N VAL A 15 -10.00 -2.67 11.58
CA VAL A 15 -11.33 -2.45 12.15
C VAL A 15 -11.84 -3.71 12.86
N SER A 16 -11.65 -4.89 12.25
CA SER A 16 -12.10 -6.17 12.81
C SER A 16 -11.26 -6.64 14.01
N CYS A 17 -10.01 -6.20 14.10
CA CYS A 17 -9.03 -6.67 15.09
C CYS A 17 -8.76 -5.64 16.21
N GLY A 18 -9.69 -4.73 16.48
CA GLY A 18 -9.53 -3.73 17.53
C GLY A 18 -10.01 -2.32 17.20
N ALA A 19 -10.87 -2.17 16.19
CA ALA A 19 -11.66 -0.98 15.87
C ALA A 19 -10.85 0.34 15.86
N GLY A 20 -11.39 1.41 16.45
CA GLY A 20 -10.83 2.76 16.47
C GLY A 20 -9.41 2.85 17.05
N PRO A 21 -9.14 2.28 18.23
CA PRO A 21 -7.82 2.41 18.87
C PRO A 21 -6.69 1.84 18.02
N THR A 22 -6.90 0.66 17.43
CA THR A 22 -5.86 -0.04 16.66
C THR A 22 -5.52 0.68 15.36
N LEU A 23 -6.49 1.35 14.74
CA LEU A 23 -6.28 2.20 13.58
C LEU A 23 -5.42 3.44 13.92
N ILE A 24 -5.81 4.20 14.95
CA ILE A 24 -5.12 5.47 15.28
C ILE A 24 -3.72 5.20 15.83
N TYR A 25 -3.60 4.33 16.82
CA TYR A 25 -2.29 3.99 17.39
C TYR A 25 -1.41 3.26 16.36
N GLY A 26 -1.98 2.41 15.51
CA GLY A 26 -1.26 1.76 14.41
C GLY A 26 -0.68 2.75 13.40
N LEU A 27 -1.47 3.75 13.00
CA LEU A 27 -0.99 4.82 12.11
C LEU A 27 0.12 5.67 12.74
N LEU A 28 0.01 5.98 14.03
CA LEU A 28 1.04 6.76 14.75
C LEU A 28 2.34 5.97 14.85
N VAL A 29 2.27 4.71 15.30
CA VAL A 29 3.45 3.82 15.39
C VAL A 29 4.10 3.64 14.03
N ARG A 30 3.31 3.39 12.98
CA ARG A 30 3.80 3.32 11.61
C ARG A 30 4.52 4.59 11.19
N SER A 31 3.94 5.76 11.45
CA SER A 31 4.51 7.04 11.05
C SER A 31 5.89 7.24 11.66
N ILE A 32 6.07 6.90 12.94
CA ILE A 32 7.35 6.98 13.64
C ILE A 32 8.36 6.00 13.02
N VAL A 33 8.00 4.72 12.89
CA VAL A 33 8.88 3.68 12.35
C VAL A 33 9.32 4.00 10.92
N MET A 34 8.38 4.41 10.06
CA MET A 34 8.67 4.76 8.67
C MET A 34 9.49 6.04 8.56
N SER A 35 9.34 7.00 9.48
CA SER A 35 10.17 8.21 9.51
C SER A 35 11.62 7.89 9.86
N ILE A 36 11.86 7.01 10.82
CA ILE A 36 13.22 6.55 11.19
C ILE A 36 13.86 5.78 10.04
N LEU A 37 13.12 4.90 9.37
CA LEU A 37 13.61 4.20 8.18
C LEU A 37 13.91 5.19 7.04
N ALA A 38 13.02 6.15 6.80
CA ALA A 38 13.20 7.17 5.77
C ALA A 38 14.43 8.05 6.04
N SER A 39 14.68 8.45 7.28
CA SER A 39 15.87 9.22 7.63
C SER A 39 17.15 8.42 7.41
N GLY A 40 17.17 7.14 7.79
CA GLY A 40 18.32 6.27 7.54
C GLY A 40 18.60 6.07 6.05
N TYR A 41 17.55 5.90 5.23
CA TYR A 41 17.70 5.86 3.78
C TYR A 41 18.14 7.21 3.18
N ALA A 42 17.70 8.33 3.74
CA ALA A 42 18.10 9.66 3.29
C ALA A 42 19.59 9.93 3.54
N GLU A 43 20.14 9.49 4.69
CA GLU A 43 21.57 9.56 4.97
C GLU A 43 22.41 8.72 4.00
N LEU A 44 21.94 7.50 3.70
CA LEU A 44 22.61 6.65 2.71
C LEU A 44 22.55 7.24 1.29
N ALA A 45 21.42 7.85 0.93
CA ALA A 45 21.24 8.49 -0.38
C ALA A 45 22.09 9.76 -0.53
N SER A 46 22.30 10.53 0.56
CA SER A 46 23.15 11.72 0.53
C SER A 46 24.64 11.37 0.47
N ALA A 47 25.05 10.28 1.13
CA ALA A 47 26.42 9.77 1.08
C ALA A 47 26.78 9.17 -0.30
N PHE A 48 25.83 8.48 -0.95
CA PHE A 48 26.05 7.80 -2.22
C PHE A 48 24.98 8.16 -3.26
N PRO A 49 25.01 9.38 -3.83
CA PRO A 49 24.07 9.79 -4.87
C PRO A 49 24.38 9.03 -6.16
N SER A 50 23.69 7.92 -6.39
CA SER A 50 23.88 7.08 -7.57
C SER A 50 22.55 6.68 -8.20
N ALA A 51 22.51 6.70 -9.53
CA ALA A 51 21.38 6.19 -10.33
C ALA A 51 21.16 4.67 -10.16
N GLY A 52 22.11 3.96 -9.53
CA GLY A 52 22.01 2.53 -9.27
C GLY A 52 21.15 2.14 -8.06
N GLY A 53 20.51 3.08 -7.37
CA GLY A 53 19.55 2.78 -6.32
C GLY A 53 20.08 1.88 -5.18
N GLN A 54 19.21 1.06 -4.61
CA GLN A 54 19.49 0.27 -3.39
C GLN A 54 20.65 -0.73 -3.54
N TYR A 55 20.81 -1.37 -4.71
CA TYR A 55 21.91 -2.32 -4.92
C TYR A 55 23.28 -1.63 -4.97
N HIS A 56 23.33 -0.39 -5.46
CA HIS A 56 24.56 0.39 -5.51
C HIS A 56 24.99 0.85 -4.11
N ILE A 57 24.03 1.26 -3.28
CA ILE A 57 24.28 1.60 -1.87
C ILE A 57 24.90 0.38 -1.16
N VAL A 58 24.31 -0.80 -1.31
CA VAL A 58 24.84 -2.05 -0.73
C VAL A 58 26.25 -2.38 -1.25
N TYR A 59 26.52 -2.17 -2.54
CA TYR A 59 27.85 -2.41 -3.09
C TYR A 59 28.92 -1.50 -2.47
N MET A 60 28.55 -0.27 -2.08
CA MET A 60 29.49 0.73 -1.56
C MET A 60 29.70 0.61 -0.04
N THR A 61 28.70 0.12 0.70
CA THR A 61 28.78 -0.07 2.16
C THR A 61 29.49 -1.37 2.56
N PHE A 62 29.44 -2.42 1.73
CA PHE A 62 29.97 -3.73 2.10
C PHE A 62 31.48 -3.89 1.81
N PRO A 63 32.21 -4.70 2.61
CA PRO A 63 33.63 -4.97 2.41
C PRO A 63 33.91 -5.65 1.07
N ALA A 64 35.13 -5.46 0.55
CA ALA A 64 35.52 -5.84 -0.82
C ALA A 64 35.32 -7.33 -1.16
N SER A 65 35.36 -8.22 -0.17
CA SER A 65 35.17 -9.67 -0.38
C SER A 65 33.70 -10.06 -0.59
N THR A 66 32.74 -9.37 0.04
CA THR A 66 31.31 -9.76 0.00
C THR A 66 30.43 -8.81 -0.80
N ARG A 67 30.90 -7.59 -1.12
CA ARG A 67 30.10 -6.55 -1.80
C ARG A 67 29.42 -6.98 -3.10
N ARG A 68 30.09 -7.82 -3.92
CA ARG A 68 29.54 -8.30 -5.20
C ARG A 68 28.37 -9.25 -5.00
N PHE A 69 28.51 -10.17 -4.04
CA PHE A 69 27.47 -11.14 -3.71
C PHE A 69 26.27 -10.45 -3.04
N ALA A 70 26.54 -9.57 -2.06
CA ALA A 70 25.50 -8.80 -1.38
C ALA A 70 24.72 -7.91 -2.34
N ALA A 71 25.40 -7.17 -3.23
CA ALA A 71 24.73 -6.32 -4.22
C ALA A 71 23.91 -7.13 -5.24
N PHE A 72 24.39 -8.29 -5.67
CA PHE A 72 23.64 -9.18 -6.55
C PHE A 72 22.36 -9.69 -5.88
N PHE A 73 22.46 -10.15 -4.63
CA PHE A 73 21.32 -10.64 -3.87
C PHE A 73 20.28 -9.54 -3.63
N THR A 74 20.72 -8.37 -3.18
CA THR A 74 19.84 -7.20 -2.99
C THR A 74 19.17 -6.81 -4.30
N GLY A 75 19.91 -6.74 -5.41
CA GLY A 75 19.33 -6.40 -6.72
C GLY A 75 18.28 -7.42 -7.18
N ARG A 76 18.53 -8.72 -6.99
CA ARG A 76 17.56 -9.77 -7.31
C ARG A 76 16.31 -9.68 -6.44
N MET A 77 16.47 -9.42 -5.14
CA MET A 77 15.35 -9.21 -4.22
C MET A 77 14.53 -7.97 -4.58
N SER A 78 15.17 -6.86 -4.99
CA SER A 78 14.46 -5.66 -5.45
C SER A 78 13.62 -5.91 -6.70
N ILE A 79 14.13 -6.72 -7.65
CA ILE A 79 13.37 -7.10 -8.86
C ILE A 79 12.16 -7.96 -8.48
N LEU A 80 12.36 -8.99 -7.65
CA LEU A 80 11.28 -9.86 -7.17
C LEU A 80 10.21 -9.07 -6.42
N TYR A 81 10.63 -8.15 -5.55
CA TYR A 81 9.73 -7.24 -4.84
C TYR A 81 8.93 -6.38 -5.83
N THR A 82 9.59 -5.78 -6.82
CA THR A 82 8.90 -4.91 -7.80
C THR A 82 7.89 -5.69 -8.64
N MET A 83 8.21 -6.93 -9.02
CA MET A 83 7.29 -7.83 -9.72
C MET A 83 6.10 -8.25 -8.86
N GLY A 84 6.34 -8.62 -7.60
CA GLY A 84 5.27 -8.98 -6.66
C GLY A 84 4.36 -7.80 -6.33
N ALA A 85 4.94 -6.60 -6.15
CA ALA A 85 4.21 -5.38 -5.87
C ALA A 85 3.31 -4.98 -7.06
N SER A 86 3.82 -5.03 -8.29
CA SER A 86 3.01 -4.70 -9.48
C SER A 86 1.85 -5.68 -9.68
N ALA A 87 2.11 -6.99 -9.53
CA ALA A 87 1.07 -8.01 -9.60
C ALA A 87 -0.02 -7.79 -8.52
N SER A 88 0.39 -7.50 -7.29
CA SER A 88 -0.53 -7.25 -6.17
C SER A 88 -1.41 -6.02 -6.44
N CYS A 89 -0.83 -4.93 -6.97
CA CYS A 89 -1.59 -3.73 -7.33
C CYS A 89 -2.60 -4.00 -8.46
N SER A 90 -2.19 -4.70 -9.53
CA SER A 90 -3.10 -5.04 -10.63
C SER A 90 -4.24 -5.97 -10.18
N PHE A 91 -3.95 -6.91 -9.26
CA PHE A 91 -4.98 -7.77 -8.68
C PHE A 91 -5.99 -6.95 -7.84
N PHE A 92 -5.49 -6.04 -7.02
CA PHE A 92 -6.33 -5.15 -6.23
C PHE A 92 -7.28 -4.31 -7.11
N VAL A 93 -6.76 -3.69 -8.18
CA VAL A 93 -7.58 -2.89 -9.11
C VAL A 93 -8.65 -3.76 -9.80
N ALA A 94 -8.30 -4.97 -10.22
CA ALA A 94 -9.26 -5.91 -10.80
C ALA A 94 -10.41 -6.23 -9.84
N GLN A 95 -10.08 -6.44 -8.56
CA GLN A 95 -11.07 -6.68 -7.51
C GLN A 95 -11.95 -5.44 -7.28
N SER A 96 -11.38 -4.23 -7.22
CA SER A 96 -12.15 -2.99 -7.09
C SER A 96 -13.15 -2.78 -8.24
N ILE A 97 -12.74 -3.04 -9.49
CA ILE A 97 -13.62 -2.93 -10.66
C ILE A 97 -14.82 -3.89 -10.53
N LEU A 98 -14.57 -5.14 -10.15
CA LEU A 98 -15.65 -6.13 -10.01
C LEU A 98 -16.59 -5.81 -8.85
N ASN A 99 -16.09 -5.23 -7.75
CA ASN A 99 -16.94 -4.75 -6.66
C ASN A 99 -17.87 -3.61 -7.12
N LEU A 100 -17.38 -2.70 -7.98
CA LEU A 100 -18.23 -1.65 -8.56
C LEU A 100 -19.31 -2.23 -9.48
N VAL A 101 -18.99 -3.27 -10.26
CA VAL A 101 -19.98 -3.95 -11.12
C VAL A 101 -21.04 -4.66 -10.29
N ALA A 102 -20.65 -5.34 -9.21
CA ALA A 102 -21.59 -6.00 -8.30
C ALA A 102 -22.49 -5.01 -7.56
N LEU A 103 -22.00 -3.79 -7.28
CA LEU A 103 -22.82 -2.73 -6.69
C LEU A 103 -23.92 -2.24 -7.64
N TRP A 104 -23.67 -2.25 -8.94
CA TRP A 104 -24.62 -1.77 -9.94
C TRP A 104 -25.58 -2.86 -10.44
N ASN A 105 -25.14 -4.13 -10.43
CA ASN A 105 -25.95 -5.29 -10.80
C ASN A 105 -26.03 -6.29 -9.65
N GLU A 106 -27.12 -6.24 -8.88
CA GLU A 106 -27.33 -7.10 -7.70
C GLU A 106 -27.38 -8.60 -8.03
N THR A 107 -27.64 -8.99 -9.28
CA THR A 107 -27.67 -10.39 -9.73
C THR A 107 -26.29 -10.95 -10.11
N TYR A 108 -25.25 -10.12 -10.15
CA TYR A 108 -23.93 -10.54 -10.59
C TYR A 108 -23.09 -11.10 -9.44
N VAL A 109 -22.83 -12.41 -9.48
CA VAL A 109 -21.95 -13.08 -8.51
C VAL A 109 -20.51 -13.05 -9.02
N ILE A 110 -19.61 -12.43 -8.25
CA ILE A 110 -18.18 -12.38 -8.56
C ILE A 110 -17.58 -13.78 -8.42
N GLN A 111 -17.09 -14.34 -9.52
CA GLN A 111 -16.34 -15.60 -9.55
C GLN A 111 -14.84 -15.33 -9.69
N SER A 112 -14.00 -16.24 -9.16
CA SER A 112 -12.54 -16.06 -9.13
C SER A 112 -11.91 -15.91 -10.52
N TRP A 113 -12.48 -16.55 -11.54
CA TRP A 113 -11.99 -16.45 -12.92
C TRP A 113 -12.27 -15.08 -13.55
N HIS A 114 -13.34 -14.38 -13.15
CA HIS A 114 -13.60 -13.00 -13.58
C HIS A 114 -12.45 -12.08 -13.14
N VAL A 115 -12.02 -12.21 -11.87
CA VAL A 115 -10.91 -11.42 -11.30
C VAL A 115 -9.62 -11.69 -12.07
N TYR A 116 -9.35 -12.95 -12.39
CA TYR A 116 -8.15 -13.35 -13.12
C TYR A 116 -8.10 -12.80 -14.55
N LEU A 117 -9.21 -12.83 -15.29
CA LEU A 117 -9.27 -12.27 -16.65
C LEU A 117 -9.06 -10.75 -16.66
N VAL A 118 -9.71 -10.03 -15.74
CA VAL A 118 -9.52 -8.58 -15.60
C VAL A 118 -8.07 -8.27 -15.21
N HIS A 119 -7.48 -9.06 -14.32
CA HIS A 119 -6.08 -8.92 -13.93
C HIS A 119 -5.13 -9.08 -15.13
N ILE A 120 -5.28 -10.12 -15.95
CA ILE A 120 -4.47 -10.32 -17.16
C ILE A 120 -4.63 -9.15 -18.14
N CYS A 121 -5.87 -8.70 -18.35
CA CYS A 121 -6.16 -7.58 -19.23
C CYS A 121 -5.44 -6.31 -18.78
N LEU A 122 -5.53 -5.97 -17.48
CA LEU A 122 -4.82 -4.83 -16.89
C LEU A 122 -3.30 -4.94 -17.02
N CYS A 123 -2.73 -6.13 -16.76
CA CYS A 123 -1.29 -6.36 -16.94
C CYS A 123 -0.84 -6.19 -18.39
N THR A 124 -1.65 -6.64 -19.35
CA THR A 124 -1.36 -6.50 -20.79
C THR A 124 -1.38 -5.04 -21.22
N ILE A 125 -2.39 -4.27 -20.78
CA ILE A 125 -2.49 -2.83 -21.05
C ILE A 125 -1.29 -2.10 -20.45
N ALA A 126 -0.94 -2.39 -19.18
CA ALA A 126 0.20 -1.78 -18.51
C ALA A 126 1.53 -2.09 -19.24
N PHE A 127 1.71 -3.33 -19.70
CA PHE A 127 2.89 -3.73 -20.47
C PHE A 127 2.99 -2.98 -21.80
N LEU A 128 1.89 -2.87 -22.55
CA LEU A 128 1.84 -2.14 -23.81
C LEU A 128 2.11 -0.64 -23.61
N ALA A 129 1.50 -0.04 -22.59
CA ALA A 129 1.71 1.37 -22.26
C ALA A 129 3.18 1.66 -21.88
N ALA A 130 3.77 0.82 -21.03
CA ALA A 130 5.16 0.94 -20.61
C ALA A 130 6.14 0.74 -21.77
N SER A 131 5.87 -0.20 -22.68
CA SER A 131 6.74 -0.46 -23.84
C SER A 131 6.67 0.64 -24.90
N ARG A 132 5.52 1.30 -25.07
CA ARG A 132 5.32 2.22 -26.19
C ARG A 132 5.53 3.69 -25.84
N PHE A 133 5.34 4.08 -24.58
CA PHE A 133 5.43 5.48 -24.15
C PHE A 133 6.25 5.66 -22.86
N PRO A 134 7.54 5.28 -22.83
CA PRO A 134 8.36 5.45 -21.63
C PRO A 134 8.50 6.91 -21.18
N ALA A 135 8.49 7.86 -22.12
CA ALA A 135 8.53 9.29 -21.82
C ALA A 135 7.23 9.81 -21.14
N ALA A 136 6.09 9.18 -21.42
CA ALA A 136 4.81 9.58 -20.83
C ALA A 136 4.66 9.11 -19.37
N ILE A 137 5.41 8.09 -18.96
CA ILE A 137 5.34 7.54 -17.60
C ILE A 137 5.60 8.61 -16.53
N GLY A 138 6.58 9.50 -16.79
CA GLY A 138 6.87 10.62 -15.88
C GLY A 138 5.71 11.59 -15.72
N SER A 139 5.06 11.95 -16.83
CA SER A 139 3.90 12.85 -16.82
C SER A 139 2.67 12.20 -16.16
N ILE A 140 2.41 10.92 -16.48
CA ILE A 140 1.32 10.14 -15.87
C ILE A 140 1.53 10.05 -14.36
N GLY A 141 2.75 9.84 -13.88
CA GLY A 141 3.07 9.80 -12.46
C GLY A 141 2.68 11.08 -11.72
N VAL A 142 2.97 12.25 -12.31
CA VAL A 142 2.59 13.55 -11.73
C VAL A 142 1.07 13.73 -11.73
N SER A 143 0.39 13.34 -12.81
CA SER A 143 -1.09 13.39 -12.87
C SER A 143 -1.74 12.50 -11.82
N LEU A 144 -1.24 11.27 -11.65
CA LEU A 144 -1.72 10.33 -10.63
C LEU A 144 -1.48 10.85 -9.22
N PHE A 145 -0.36 11.52 -8.98
CA PHE A 145 -0.09 12.16 -7.69
C PHE A 145 -1.14 13.22 -7.34
N TRP A 146 -1.45 14.12 -8.28
CA TRP A 146 -2.50 15.12 -8.08
C TRP A 146 -3.89 14.49 -7.91
N MET A 147 -4.23 13.48 -8.72
CA MET A 147 -5.48 12.73 -8.55
C MET A 147 -5.56 12.07 -7.17
N SER A 148 -4.46 11.56 -6.63
CA SER A 148 -4.41 10.98 -5.29
C SER A 148 -4.69 12.02 -4.20
N ILE A 149 -4.17 13.24 -4.32
CA ILE A 149 -4.46 14.32 -3.35
C ILE A 149 -5.93 14.74 -3.43
N ILE A 150 -6.45 14.95 -4.64
CA ILE A 150 -7.85 15.35 -4.86
C ILE A 150 -8.79 14.29 -4.30
N SER A 151 -8.53 13.01 -4.57
CA SER A 151 -9.35 11.90 -4.07
C SER A 151 -9.28 11.77 -2.55
N PHE A 152 -8.14 12.07 -1.92
CA PHE A 152 -8.04 12.13 -0.46
C PHE A 152 -8.97 13.20 0.12
N ILE A 153 -8.88 14.43 -0.38
CA ILE A 153 -9.70 15.56 0.08
C ILE A 153 -11.18 15.29 -0.18
N ALA A 154 -11.52 14.76 -1.37
CA ALA A 154 -12.88 14.40 -1.71
C ALA A 154 -13.44 13.32 -0.76
N SER A 155 -12.67 12.26 -0.47
CA SER A 155 -13.10 11.21 0.45
C SER A 155 -13.35 11.74 1.87
N LEU A 156 -12.48 12.63 2.37
CA LEU A 156 -12.68 13.27 3.67
C LEU A 156 -13.94 14.15 3.69
N ALA A 157 -14.13 14.95 2.64
CA ALA A 157 -15.31 15.81 2.51
C ALA A 157 -16.61 15.00 2.45
N THR A 158 -16.65 13.92 1.66
CA THR A 158 -17.81 13.03 1.55
C THR A 158 -18.12 12.35 2.88
N LEU A 159 -17.10 11.80 3.57
CA LEU A 159 -17.31 11.18 4.88
C LEU A 159 -17.84 12.18 5.92
N LEU A 160 -17.35 13.42 5.91
CA LEU A 160 -17.79 14.44 6.85
C LEU A 160 -19.18 15.00 6.54
N ALA A 161 -19.57 15.04 5.26
CA ALA A 161 -20.87 15.56 4.82
C ALA A 161 -22.00 14.53 4.97
N VAL A 162 -21.72 13.24 4.75
CA VAL A 162 -22.72 12.16 4.75
C VAL A 162 -22.99 11.60 6.16
N GLN A 163 -22.03 11.71 7.09
CA GLN A 163 -22.20 11.16 8.43
C GLN A 163 -22.96 12.13 9.35
N GLU A 164 -24.25 11.85 9.59
CA GLU A 164 -25.10 12.61 10.51
C GLU A 164 -24.74 12.39 11.99
N VAL A 165 -24.24 11.19 12.35
CA VAL A 165 -23.86 10.82 13.71
C VAL A 165 -22.35 10.59 13.79
N LYS A 166 -21.65 11.45 14.54
CA LYS A 166 -20.20 11.31 14.77
C LYS A 166 -19.95 10.36 15.95
N GLN A 167 -19.02 9.43 15.77
CA GLN A 167 -18.65 8.50 16.85
C GLN A 167 -18.04 9.26 18.05
N PRO A 168 -18.38 8.87 19.30
CA PRO A 168 -17.85 9.52 20.48
C PRO A 168 -16.33 9.32 20.57
N SER A 169 -15.61 10.31 21.09
CA SER A 169 -14.13 10.26 21.20
C SER A 169 -13.61 9.05 21.98
N LYS A 170 -14.41 8.52 22.91
CA LYS A 170 -14.11 7.33 23.69
C LYS A 170 -14.10 6.05 22.85
N TYR A 171 -14.93 5.97 21.81
CA TYR A 171 -14.94 4.84 20.87
C TYR A 171 -13.65 4.80 20.05
N VAL A 172 -13.14 5.97 19.65
CA VAL A 172 -11.92 6.10 18.86
C VAL A 172 -10.67 5.77 19.68
N SER A 173 -10.65 6.12 20.97
CA SER A 173 -9.44 6.02 21.80
C SER A 173 -9.39 4.80 22.71
N THR A 174 -10.53 4.22 23.11
CA THR A 174 -10.56 3.25 24.22
C THR A 174 -11.38 1.99 23.93
N GLU A 175 -12.28 2.02 22.95
CA GLU A 175 -13.20 0.90 22.71
C GLU A 175 -12.59 -0.13 21.76
N PHE A 176 -11.88 -1.09 22.36
CA PHE A 176 -11.32 -2.24 21.66
C PHE A 176 -12.42 -3.29 21.46
N THR A 177 -12.94 -3.38 20.25
CA THR A 177 -13.87 -4.46 19.85
C THR A 177 -13.14 -5.44 18.96
N ASN A 178 -13.10 -6.69 19.38
CA ASN A 178 -12.41 -7.77 18.67
C ASN A 178 -13.43 -8.74 18.09
N VAL A 179 -13.49 -8.78 16.77
CA VAL A 179 -14.37 -9.69 16.01
C VAL A 179 -13.56 -10.77 15.28
N SER A 180 -12.24 -10.79 15.48
CA SER A 180 -11.28 -11.64 14.75
C SER A 180 -11.23 -13.09 15.23
N GLY A 181 -11.78 -13.38 16.41
CA GLY A 181 -11.72 -14.71 17.05
C GLY A 181 -10.39 -15.03 17.76
N TRP A 182 -9.40 -14.14 17.70
CA TRP A 182 -8.12 -14.26 18.41
C TRP A 182 -8.17 -13.57 19.77
N THR A 183 -7.29 -13.93 20.71
CA THR A 183 -7.17 -13.21 21.99
C THR A 183 -6.76 -11.75 21.74
N ASP A 184 -7.22 -10.83 22.58
CA ASP A 184 -7.09 -9.39 22.36
C ASP A 184 -5.66 -8.90 22.08
N GLY A 185 -4.65 -9.49 22.72
CA GLY A 185 -3.25 -9.15 22.45
C GLY A 185 -2.80 -9.53 21.03
N TRP A 186 -3.18 -10.71 20.55
CA TRP A 186 -2.87 -11.16 19.19
C TRP A 186 -3.66 -10.38 18.14
N ALA A 187 -4.93 -10.08 18.39
CA ALA A 187 -5.73 -9.23 17.52
C ALA A 187 -5.13 -7.83 17.38
N ALA A 188 -4.68 -7.22 18.49
CA ALA A 188 -3.99 -5.94 18.46
C ALA A 188 -2.69 -6.00 17.64
N MET A 189 -1.88 -7.05 17.79
CA MET A 189 -0.67 -7.22 16.99
C MET A 189 -0.97 -7.40 15.50
N ILE A 190 -2.01 -8.15 15.14
CA ILE A 190 -2.45 -8.34 13.76
C ILE A 190 -2.96 -7.03 13.15
N GLY A 191 -3.76 -6.27 13.90
CA GLY A 191 -4.26 -4.97 13.47
C GLY A 191 -3.13 -3.95 13.29
N LEU A 192 -2.16 -3.90 14.20
CA LEU A 192 -0.97 -3.06 14.07
C LEU A 192 -0.10 -3.47 12.87
N ALA A 193 0.12 -4.78 12.67
CA ALA A 193 0.87 -5.31 11.53
C ALA A 193 0.19 -5.00 10.19
N SER A 194 -1.13 -5.05 10.14
CA SER A 194 -1.91 -4.73 8.93
C SER A 194 -1.88 -3.23 8.59
N CYS A 195 -1.63 -2.39 9.59
CA CYS A 195 -1.47 -0.95 9.39
C CYS A 195 -0.07 -0.57 8.86
N LEU A 196 0.98 -1.38 9.09
CA LEU A 196 2.38 -1.12 8.72
C LEU A 196 2.66 -1.30 7.21
#